data_AF-A0A9P5WE95-F1
#
_entry.id   AF-A0A9P5WE95-F1
#
_cell.length_a   1.000
_cell.length_b   1.000
_cell.length_c   1.000
_cell.angle_alpha   90.00
_cell.angle_beta   90.00
_cell.angle_gamma   90.00
#
_symmetry.space_group_name_H-M   'P 1'
#
loop_
_entity.id
_entity.type
_entity.pdbx_description
1 polymer ?
#
loop_
_entity_poly.entity_id
_entity_poly.type
_entity_poly.pdbx_seq_one_letter_code
_entity_poly.pdbx_strand_id
1 'polypeptide(L)' 'MVGSYAAKPDIIEKKFALEEAPSGLVARGHYDAKSKFVDDDGTVHKEWSWSFDIKKD' A
#
# COMPACT_ATOMS: atom_id res chain seq x y z
N MET A 1 7.95 -5.17 -4.18
CA MET A 1 7.67 -6.55 -4.64
C MET A 1 7.39 -7.43 -3.44
N VAL A 2 6.28 -8.18 -3.44
CA VAL A 2 5.92 -9.07 -2.32
C VAL A 2 6.69 -10.38 -2.43
N GLY A 3 6.90 -10.89 -3.65
CA GLY A 3 7.61 -12.13 -3.97
C GLY A 3 6.66 -13.19 -4.53
N SER A 4 7.17 -14.38 -4.83
CA SER A 4 6.37 -15.53 -5.27
C SER A 4 6.02 -16.43 -4.09
N TYR A 5 4.75 -16.80 -3.96
CA TYR A 5 4.25 -17.64 -2.87
C TYR A 5 3.41 -18.79 -3.44
N ALA A 6 3.68 -20.01 -2.99
CA ALA A 6 2.84 -21.17 -3.30
C ALA A 6 1.54 -21.13 -2.48
N ALA A 7 0.51 -21.85 -2.94
CA ALA A 7 -0.74 -22.00 -2.21
C ALA A 7 -0.50 -22.60 -0.82
N LYS A 8 -1.04 -21.94 0.21
CA LYS A 8 -1.00 -22.37 1.61
C LYS A 8 -2.36 -22.09 2.27
N PRO A 9 -2.81 -22.93 3.21
CA PRO A 9 -4.04 -22.69 3.94
C PRO A 9 -3.91 -21.52 4.94
N ASP A 10 -2.69 -21.25 5.41
CA ASP A 10 -2.41 -20.18 6.36
C ASP A 10 -2.25 -18.82 5.67
N ILE A 11 -2.58 -17.75 6.40
CA ILE A 11 -2.41 -16.38 5.94
C ILE A 11 -0.92 -16.03 5.87
N ILE A 12 -0.53 -15.43 4.74
CA ILE A 12 0.83 -14.94 4.52
C ILE A 12 0.87 -13.45 4.87
N GLU A 13 1.74 -13.07 5.80
CA GLU A 13 1.99 -11.67 6.17
C GLU A 13 3.32 -11.18 5.58
N LYS A 14 3.30 -9.98 5.00
CA LYS A 14 4.50 -9.27 4.53
C LYS A 14 4.57 -7.89 5.18
N LYS A 15 5.65 -7.65 5.94
CA LYS A 15 5.99 -6.31 6.43
C LYS A 15 6.89 -5.61 5.41
N PHE A 16 6.53 -4.39 5.07
CA PHE A 16 7.34 -3.51 4.22
C PHE A 16 8.35 -2.73 5.07
N ALA A 17 9.31 -2.10 4.41
CA ALA A 17 10.21 -1.17 5.06
C ALA A 17 9.42 0.02 5.65
N LEU A 18 10.02 0.70 6.61
CA LEU A 18 9.47 1.95 7.12
C LEU A 18 9.56 3.02 6.04
N GLU A 19 8.46 3.76 5.88
CA GLU A 19 8.36 4.90 4.99
C GLU A 19 8.08 6.15 5.82
N GLU A 20 8.57 7.31 5.38
CA GLU A 20 8.36 8.59 6.06
C GLU A 20 7.24 9.38 5.36
N ALA A 21 6.29 9.91 6.14
CA ALA A 21 5.24 10.75 5.60
C ALA A 21 5.81 12.10 5.12
N PRO A 22 5.30 12.66 4.00
CA PRO A 22 5.63 14.02 3.58
C PRO A 22 5.45 15.04 4.70
N SER A 23 6.37 16.00 4.80
CA SER A 23 6.37 17.02 5.84
C SER A 23 6.39 18.45 5.28
N GLY A 24 6.08 19.42 6.15
CA GLY A 24 5.97 20.83 5.78
C GLY A 24 4.55 21.28 5.47
N LEU A 25 4.33 22.60 5.48
CA LEU A 25 2.98 23.19 5.39
C LEU A 25 2.25 22.81 4.08
N VAL A 26 3.01 22.72 2.97
CA VAL A 26 2.46 22.45 1.63
C VAL A 26 2.09 20.97 1.44
N ALA A 27 2.74 20.07 2.17
CA ALA A 27 2.50 18.63 2.10
C ALA A 27 1.42 18.14 3.09
N ARG A 28 0.77 19.06 3.81
CA ARG A 28 -0.38 18.72 4.66
C ARG A 28 -1.64 18.78 3.82
N GLY A 29 -2.54 17.83 4.05
CA GLY A 29 -3.79 17.76 3.30
C GLY A 29 -4.39 16.36 3.28
N HIS A 30 -5.44 16.23 2.49
CA HIS A 30 -6.11 14.96 2.22
C HIS A 30 -5.44 14.27 1.04
N TYR A 31 -5.15 12.98 1.20
CA TYR A 31 -4.52 12.14 0.18
C TYR A 31 -5.41 10.96 -0.12
N ASP A 32 -5.71 10.78 -1.40
CA ASP A 32 -6.32 9.56 -1.93
C ASP A 32 -5.25 8.64 -2.48
N ALA A 33 -5.24 7.40 -2.02
CA ALA A 33 -4.34 6.35 -2.48
C ALA A 33 -5.13 5.25 -3.20
N LYS A 34 -4.62 4.84 -4.36
CA LYS A 34 -5.08 3.67 -5.10
C LYS A 34 -4.05 2.57 -4.98
N SER A 35 -4.48 1.41 -4.52
CA SER A 35 -3.61 0.26 -4.31
C SER A 35 -4.10 -0.92 -5.14
N LYS A 36 -3.14 -1.64 -5.72
CA LYS A 36 -3.37 -2.74 -6.64
C LYS A 36 -2.46 -3.91 -6.27
N PHE A 37 -3.05 -5.09 -6.12
CA PHE A 37 -2.33 -6.34 -5.98
C PHE A 37 -2.33 -7.06 -7.32
N VAL A 38 -1.15 -7.14 -7.92
CA VAL A 38 -0.92 -7.62 -9.29
C VAL A 38 0.31 -8.53 -9.31
N ASP A 39 0.28 -9.56 -10.15
CA ASP A 39 1.41 -10.48 -10.39
C ASP A 39 2.13 -10.16 -11.70
N ASP A 40 3.21 -10.90 -11.99
CA ASP A 40 4.05 -10.68 -13.18
C ASP A 40 3.33 -11.07 -14.49
N ASP A 41 2.22 -11.83 -14.42
CA ASP A 41 1.34 -12.14 -15.56
C ASP A 41 0.33 -11.02 -15.85
N GLY A 42 0.30 -9.96 -15.02
CA GLY A 42 -0.61 -8.82 -15.14
C GLY A 42 -2.00 -9.06 -14.54
N THR A 43 -2.21 -10.18 -13.83
CA THR A 43 -3.49 -10.50 -13.21
C THR A 43 -3.74 -9.61 -12.00
N VAL A 44 -4.90 -8.95 -11.98
CA VAL A 44 -5.31 -8.09 -10.86
C VAL A 44 -6.07 -8.93 -9.84
N HIS A 45 -5.41 -9.27 -8.75
CA HIS A 45 -6.00 -10.04 -7.65
C HIS A 45 -6.90 -9.19 -6.77
N LYS A 46 -6.54 -7.91 -6.59
CA LYS A 46 -7.36 -6.95 -5.84
C LYS A 46 -6.99 -5.52 -6.20
N GLU A 47 -7.98 -4.65 -6.22
CA GLU A 47 -7.80 -3.20 -6.36
C GLU A 47 -8.70 -2.49 -5.35
N TRP A 48 -8.17 -1.48 -4.68
CA TRP A 48 -8.91 -0.72 -3.68
C TRP A 48 -8.41 0.71 -3.59
N SER A 49 -9.27 1.60 -3.10
CA SER A 49 -8.94 2.98 -2.79
C SER A 49 -9.09 3.20 -1.30
N TRP A 50 -8.26 4.07 -0.76
CA TRP A 50 -8.28 4.49 0.64
C TRP A 50 -7.73 5.91 0.73
N SER A 51 -8.07 6.61 1.81
CA SER A 51 -7.68 8.00 1.97
C SER A 51 -7.17 8.26 3.37
N PHE A 52 -6.27 9.22 3.50
CA PHE A 52 -5.67 9.61 4.77
C PHE A 52 -5.32 11.10 4.77
N ASP A 53 -5.24 11.70 5.95
CA ASP A 53 -4.84 13.10 6.10
C ASP A 53 -3.44 13.19 6.70
N ILE A 54 -2.62 14.09 6.16
CA ILE A 54 -1.36 14.51 6.80
C ILE A 54 -1.62 15.81 7.56
N LYS A 55 -1.53 15.74 8.89
CA LYS A 55 -1.75 16.87 9.82
C LYS A 55 -0.50 17.11 10.68
N LYS A 56 -0.50 18.24 11.40
CA LYS A 56 0.62 18.64 12.26
C LYS A 56 0.59 17.94 13.63
N ASP A 57 -0.61 17.63 14.12
CA ASP A 57 -0.90 16.96 15.39
C ASP A 57 -1.48 15.58 15.12
#